data_AF-A0A1T5LTK9-F1
#
_entry.id   AF-A0A1T5LTK9-F1
#
_cell.length_a   1.000
_cell.length_b   1.000
_cell.length_c   1.000
_cell.angle_alpha   90.00
_cell.angle_beta   90.00
_cell.angle_gamma   90.00
#
_symmetry.space_group_name_H-M   'P 1'
#
loop_
_entity.id
_entity.type
_entity.pdbx_description
1 polymer ?
#
loop_
_entity_poly.entity_id
_entity_poly.type
_entity_poly.pdbx_seq_one_letter_code
_entity_poly.pdbx_strand_id
1 'polypeptide(L)'
;MTAADRAGGAARRVLGGVRRAADAVGRAVQDAGARATARGQRAPGRPGRGAATTPRPLSNARVADDLSRRGYRFRTDDDGDVTGTWDGNRFWFLLLGDHDEILQVRGRWAGTVPAGARLAVLQAVNDWNRERVWPKVYVRPEGDNLALYAEVSVDFEHGATDEQLAATVSCGLVTSSQFFSTVGAMTPGGPEHDDLS
;
A
#
# COMPACT_ATOMS: atom_id res chain seq x y z
N MET A 1 15.14 27.51 -23.39
CA MET A 1 14.36 26.26 -23.23
C MET A 1 15.20 25.29 -22.42
N THR A 2 15.05 25.32 -21.09
CA THR A 2 15.88 24.61 -20.11
C THR A 2 15.31 23.23 -19.79
N ALA A 3 16.16 22.32 -19.32
CA ALA A 3 15.82 20.92 -19.00
C ALA A 3 14.65 20.75 -18.01
N ALA A 4 14.31 21.79 -17.24
CA ALA A 4 13.16 21.81 -16.33
C ALA A 4 11.80 21.71 -17.06
N ASP A 5 11.68 22.27 -18.27
CA ASP A 5 10.41 22.29 -19.04
C ASP A 5 10.05 20.91 -19.61
N ARG A 6 11.05 20.08 -19.90
CA ARG A 6 10.84 18.71 -20.42
C ARG A 6 10.46 17.71 -19.32
N ALA A 7 10.86 17.96 -18.07
CA ALA A 7 10.53 17.10 -16.93
C ALA A 7 9.08 17.30 -16.45
N GLY A 8 8.56 18.54 -16.48
CA GLY A 8 7.18 18.86 -16.08
C GLY A 8 6.11 18.21 -16.98
N GLY A 9 6.38 18.09 -18.28
CA GLY A 9 5.45 17.47 -19.25
C GLY A 9 5.32 15.94 -19.14
N ALA A 10 6.39 15.25 -18.71
CA ALA A 10 6.37 13.81 -18.50
C ALA A 10 5.69 13.42 -17.17
N ALA A 11 5.93 14.19 -16.10
CA ALA A 11 5.30 14.01 -14.79
C ALA A 11 3.77 14.19 -14.84
N ARG A 12 3.27 15.21 -15.55
CA ARG A 12 1.83 15.43 -15.76
C ARG A 12 1.13 14.28 -16.51
N ARG A 13 1.83 13.61 -17.43
CA ARG A 13 1.28 12.49 -18.22
C ARG A 13 1.20 11.19 -17.42
N VAL A 14 2.13 10.98 -16.48
CA VAL A 14 2.16 9.81 -15.57
C VAL A 14 1.15 9.99 -14.43
N LEU A 15 1.07 11.17 -13.80
CA LEU A 15 0.12 11.47 -12.72
C LEU A 15 -1.35 11.37 -13.18
N GLY A 16 -1.65 11.81 -14.41
CA GLY A 16 -2.98 11.65 -15.02
C GLY A 16 -3.34 10.19 -15.33
N GLY A 17 -2.35 9.33 -15.60
CA GLY A 17 -2.54 7.89 -15.79
C GLY A 17 -2.81 7.15 -14.48
N VAL A 18 -2.09 7.52 -13.42
CA VAL A 18 -2.22 6.92 -12.08
C VAL A 18 -3.57 7.29 -11.44
N ARG A 19 -4.02 8.55 -11.55
CA ARG A 19 -5.34 8.97 -11.04
C ARG A 19 -6.50 8.26 -11.76
N ARG A 20 -6.40 8.11 -13.09
CA ARG A 20 -7.40 7.35 -13.87
C ARG A 20 -7.40 5.86 -13.54
N ALA A 21 -6.24 5.27 -13.25
CA ALA A 21 -6.13 3.88 -12.82
C ALA A 21 -6.70 3.67 -11.40
N ALA A 22 -6.40 4.57 -10.46
CA ALA A 22 -6.94 4.54 -9.10
C ALA A 22 -8.47 4.74 -9.09
N ASP A 23 -9.00 5.66 -9.90
CA ASP A 23 -10.45 5.88 -10.04
C ASP A 23 -11.16 4.72 -10.76
N ALA A 24 -10.47 4.04 -11.69
CA ALA A 24 -10.99 2.85 -12.36
C ALA A 24 -11.01 1.64 -11.42
N VAL A 25 -9.98 1.48 -10.58
CA VAL A 25 -9.91 0.44 -9.54
C VAL A 25 -10.95 0.72 -8.44
N GLY A 26 -11.10 1.96 -7.98
CA GLY A 26 -12.12 2.35 -7.01
C GLY A 26 -13.54 2.06 -7.48
N ARG A 27 -13.85 2.36 -8.75
CA ARG A 27 -15.13 2.01 -9.37
C ARG A 27 -15.32 0.49 -9.57
N ALA A 28 -14.29 -0.23 -9.97
CA ALA A 28 -14.36 -1.68 -10.12
C ALA A 28 -14.59 -2.41 -8.78
N VAL A 29 -14.00 -1.91 -7.68
CA VAL A 29 -14.20 -2.46 -6.33
C VAL A 29 -15.61 -2.14 -5.81
N GLN A 30 -16.15 -0.95 -6.10
CA GLN A 30 -17.52 -0.58 -5.73
C GLN A 30 -18.58 -1.34 -6.55
N ASP A 31 -18.37 -1.52 -7.86
CA ASP A 31 -19.26 -2.31 -8.73
C ASP A 31 -19.22 -3.81 -8.40
N ALA A 32 -18.06 -4.34 -7.98
CA ALA A 32 -17.94 -5.71 -7.49
C ALA A 32 -18.69 -5.92 -6.16
N GLY A 33 -18.64 -4.92 -5.27
CA GLY A 33 -19.41 -4.93 -4.01
C GLY A 33 -20.93 -4.84 -4.23
N ALA A 34 -21.38 -4.03 -5.18
CA ALA A 34 -22.80 -3.87 -5.51
C ALA A 34 -23.39 -5.07 -6.29
N ARG A 35 -22.58 -5.77 -7.11
CA ARG A 35 -23.02 -6.99 -7.82
C ARG A 35 -23.05 -8.24 -6.93
N ALA A 36 -22.24 -8.27 -5.87
CA ALA A 36 -22.21 -9.39 -4.92
C ALA A 36 -23.48 -9.46 -4.03
N THR A 37 -24.15 -8.34 -3.78
CA THR A 37 -25.36 -8.28 -2.93
C THR A 37 -26.66 -8.57 -3.68
N ALA A 38 -26.66 -8.61 -5.02
CA ALA A 38 -27.87 -8.77 -5.83
C ALA A 38 -28.07 -10.17 -6.46
N ARG A 39 -27.19 -11.16 -6.21
CA ARG A 39 -27.28 -12.48 -6.86
C ARG A 39 -27.28 -13.65 -5.88
N GLY A 40 -28.27 -13.65 -4.98
CA GLY A 40 -28.76 -14.88 -4.38
C GLY A 40 -29.53 -15.71 -5.42
N GLN A 41 -29.26 -17.02 -5.43
CA GLN A 41 -30.00 -18.09 -6.14
C GLN A 41 -29.62 -18.37 -7.62
N ARG A 42 -28.50 -19.08 -7.79
CA ARG A 42 -28.38 -20.32 -8.60
C ARG A 42 -26.93 -20.81 -8.53
N ALA A 43 -26.72 -22.06 -8.13
CA ALA A 43 -25.41 -22.68 -8.10
C ALA A 43 -24.84 -22.78 -9.53
N PRO A 44 -23.68 -22.17 -9.84
CA PRO A 44 -22.98 -22.44 -11.08
C PRO A 44 -22.04 -23.64 -10.88
N GLY A 45 -22.00 -24.53 -11.87
CA GLY A 45 -21.06 -25.64 -11.93
C GLY A 45 -19.62 -25.15 -11.73
N ARG A 46 -18.82 -25.97 -11.05
CA ARG A 46 -17.39 -25.75 -10.80
C ARG A 46 -16.73 -25.18 -12.06
N PRO A 47 -16.24 -23.93 -12.09
CA PRO A 47 -15.40 -23.49 -13.18
C PRO A 47 -14.21 -24.43 -13.22
N GLY A 48 -13.85 -24.90 -14.42
CA GLY A 48 -12.71 -25.80 -14.61
C GLY A 48 -11.52 -25.24 -13.84
N ARG A 49 -10.89 -26.09 -13.01
CA ARG A 49 -9.64 -25.73 -12.33
C ARG A 49 -8.66 -25.32 -13.43
N GLY A 50 -8.49 -24.00 -13.63
CA GLY A 50 -7.32 -23.49 -14.31
C GLY A 50 -6.09 -24.13 -13.67
N ALA A 51 -5.07 -24.42 -14.46
CA ALA A 51 -3.84 -25.05 -13.97
C ALA A 51 -3.44 -24.34 -12.67
N ALA A 52 -3.55 -25.05 -11.54
CA ALA A 52 -3.37 -24.44 -10.24
C ALA A 52 -1.91 -24.00 -10.14
N THR A 53 -1.67 -22.69 -10.14
CA THR A 53 -0.31 -22.15 -9.99
C THR A 53 0.23 -22.64 -8.66
N THR A 54 1.29 -23.44 -8.70
CA THR A 54 1.90 -23.99 -7.49
C THR A 54 2.50 -22.84 -6.66
N PRO A 55 2.16 -22.72 -5.37
CA PRO A 55 2.82 -21.78 -4.47
C PRO A 55 4.33 -22.02 -4.47
N ARG A 56 5.10 -20.93 -4.52
CA ARG A 56 6.57 -20.97 -4.44
C ARG A 56 7.00 -20.22 -3.17
N PRO A 57 8.18 -20.54 -2.60
CA PRO A 57 8.74 -19.77 -1.50
C PRO A 57 8.78 -18.26 -1.80
N LEU A 58 8.64 -17.44 -0.77
CA LEU A 58 8.85 -16.00 -0.90
C LEU A 58 10.32 -15.71 -1.23
N SER A 59 10.56 -14.57 -1.88
CA SER A 59 11.88 -13.98 -1.99
C SER A 59 11.77 -12.50 -2.34
N ASN A 60 12.77 -11.71 -1.95
CA ASN A 60 12.87 -10.29 -2.33
C ASN A 60 12.85 -10.12 -3.86
N ALA A 61 13.44 -11.06 -4.61
CA ALA A 61 13.39 -11.07 -6.07
C ALA A 61 11.95 -11.17 -6.61
N ARG A 62 11.10 -12.01 -6.01
CA ARG A 62 9.69 -12.14 -6.45
C ARG A 62 8.89 -10.86 -6.17
N VAL A 63 9.16 -10.20 -5.04
CA VAL A 63 8.56 -8.90 -4.72
C VAL A 63 9.01 -7.83 -5.72
N ALA A 64 10.33 -7.75 -5.98
CA ALA A 64 10.92 -6.83 -6.94
C ALA A 64 10.38 -7.05 -8.37
N ASP A 65 10.24 -8.30 -8.81
CA ASP A 65 9.65 -8.66 -10.10
C ASP A 65 8.20 -8.20 -10.19
N ASP A 66 7.43 -8.37 -9.11
CA ASP A 66 6.03 -7.96 -9.05
C ASP A 66 5.87 -6.44 -9.09
N LEU A 67 6.73 -5.70 -8.39
CA LEU A 67 6.79 -4.24 -8.50
C LEU A 67 7.21 -3.79 -9.91
N SER A 68 8.21 -4.45 -10.51
CA SER A 68 8.70 -4.15 -11.86
C SER A 68 7.62 -4.36 -12.91
N ARG A 69 6.87 -5.48 -12.87
CA ARG A 69 5.77 -5.77 -13.79
C ARG A 69 4.66 -4.70 -13.75
N ARG A 70 4.47 -4.06 -12.60
CA ARG A 70 3.48 -2.98 -12.41
C ARG A 70 4.03 -1.59 -12.73
N GLY A 71 5.30 -1.48 -13.11
CA GLY A 71 5.95 -0.21 -13.43
C GLY A 71 6.24 0.64 -12.19
N TYR A 72 6.29 0.04 -11.00
CA TYR A 72 6.58 0.75 -9.77
C TYR A 72 8.09 0.99 -9.60
N ARG A 73 8.45 2.16 -9.09
CA ARG A 73 9.84 2.52 -8.80
C ARG A 73 10.20 2.06 -7.39
N PHE A 74 11.23 1.25 -7.28
CA PHE A 74 11.77 0.78 -6.01
C PHE A 74 13.30 0.73 -6.08
N ARG A 75 13.89 0.53 -4.90
CA ARG A 75 15.31 0.31 -4.65
C ARG A 75 15.41 -0.94 -3.77
N THR A 76 16.56 -1.61 -3.84
CA THR A 76 17.00 -2.55 -2.81
C THR A 76 18.00 -1.83 -1.91
N ASP A 77 17.81 -1.86 -0.59
CA ASP A 77 18.77 -1.28 0.35
C ASP A 77 19.91 -2.26 0.69
N ASP A 78 20.81 -1.86 1.58
CA ASP A 78 22.04 -2.59 1.88
C ASP A 78 21.76 -3.94 2.56
N ASP A 79 20.60 -4.09 3.19
CA ASP A 79 20.15 -5.32 3.84
C ASP A 79 19.41 -6.25 2.86
N GLY A 80 19.21 -5.82 1.61
CA GLY A 80 18.52 -6.58 0.58
C GLY A 80 17.00 -6.37 0.55
N ASP A 81 16.47 -5.47 1.38
CA ASP A 81 15.04 -5.19 1.47
C ASP A 81 14.58 -4.29 0.32
N VAL A 82 13.38 -4.58 -0.16
CA VAL A 82 12.78 -3.80 -1.25
C VAL A 82 12.07 -2.59 -0.65
N THR A 83 12.35 -1.41 -1.17
CA THR A 83 11.84 -0.14 -0.63
C THR A 83 11.52 0.87 -1.72
N GLY A 84 10.51 1.71 -1.50
CA GLY A 84 10.10 2.73 -2.46
C GLY A 84 9.18 3.79 -1.87
N THR A 85 8.68 4.67 -2.73
CA THR A 85 7.81 5.79 -2.34
C THR A 85 6.47 5.73 -3.07
N TRP A 86 5.38 5.82 -2.31
CA TRP A 86 4.00 5.85 -2.82
C TRP A 86 3.25 7.02 -2.17
N ASP A 87 2.66 7.88 -2.99
CA ASP A 87 1.94 9.08 -2.55
C ASP A 87 2.74 9.94 -1.54
N GLY A 88 4.05 10.07 -1.79
CA GLY A 88 5.00 10.77 -0.93
C GLY A 88 5.44 9.99 0.32
N ASN A 89 4.78 8.88 0.66
CA ASN A 89 5.08 8.06 1.83
C ASN A 89 6.12 6.99 1.52
N ARG A 90 6.93 6.64 2.52
CA ARG A 90 7.97 5.61 2.37
C ARG A 90 7.37 4.24 2.64
N PHE A 91 7.70 3.25 1.83
CA PHE A 91 7.30 1.86 2.01
C PHE A 91 8.51 0.92 1.99
N TRP A 92 8.41 -0.16 2.77
CA TRP A 92 9.29 -1.31 2.77
C TRP A 92 8.47 -2.57 2.55
N PHE A 93 9.05 -3.51 1.81
CA PHE A 93 8.54 -4.85 1.61
C PHE A 93 9.55 -5.81 2.22
N LEU A 94 9.25 -6.23 3.45
CA LEU A 94 10.14 -7.00 4.29
C LEU A 94 9.74 -8.46 4.22
N LEU A 95 10.74 -9.34 4.18
CA LEU A 95 10.54 -10.76 4.45
C LEU A 95 11.04 -11.01 5.87
N LEU A 96 10.16 -11.54 6.71
CA LEU A 96 10.39 -11.74 8.14
C LEU A 96 10.15 -13.22 8.47
N GLY A 97 10.56 -13.62 9.68
CA GLY A 97 10.49 -15.01 10.12
C GLY A 97 11.84 -15.71 9.99
N ASP A 98 11.95 -16.92 10.53
CA ASP A 98 13.21 -17.67 10.54
C ASP A 98 13.55 -18.24 9.14
N HIS A 99 12.58 -18.23 8.23
CA HIS A 99 12.65 -18.75 6.86
C HIS A 99 12.23 -17.74 5.80
N ASP A 100 12.23 -16.44 6.12
CA ASP A 100 11.79 -15.36 5.23
C ASP A 100 10.36 -15.55 4.69
N GLU A 101 9.51 -16.16 5.51
CA GLU A 101 8.18 -16.68 5.14
C GLU A 101 7.04 -15.69 5.34
N ILE A 102 7.25 -14.61 6.09
CA ILE A 102 6.25 -13.57 6.32
C ILE A 102 6.52 -12.38 5.42
N LEU A 103 5.61 -12.09 4.48
CA LEU A 103 5.66 -10.85 3.71
C LEU A 103 4.99 -9.73 4.50
N GLN A 104 5.76 -8.70 4.84
CA GLN A 104 5.25 -7.47 5.44
C GLN A 104 5.39 -6.28 4.48
N VAL A 105 4.26 -5.64 4.19
CA VAL A 105 4.23 -4.33 3.52
C VAL A 105 4.06 -3.27 4.60
N ARG A 106 5.13 -2.52 4.88
CA ARG A 106 5.18 -1.49 5.91
C ARG A 106 5.30 -0.12 5.28
N GLY A 107 4.33 0.76 5.53
CA GLY A 107 4.40 2.18 5.21
C GLY A 107 4.81 3.01 6.42
N ARG A 108 5.57 4.08 6.20
CA ARG A 108 5.76 5.20 7.12
C ARG A 108 5.21 6.46 6.46
N TRP A 109 4.29 7.12 7.16
CA TRP A 109 3.74 8.39 6.71
C TRP A 109 4.87 9.41 6.57
N ALA A 110 4.82 10.24 5.52
CA ALA A 110 5.83 11.28 5.30
C ALA A 110 5.78 12.38 6.37
N GLY A 111 4.58 12.64 6.90
CA GLY A 111 4.34 13.64 7.93
C GLY A 111 4.95 13.28 9.29
N THR A 112 4.91 14.27 10.19
CA THR A 112 5.35 14.13 11.57
C THR A 112 4.24 14.63 12.50
N VAL A 113 4.10 14.00 13.66
CA VAL A 113 3.09 14.37 14.66
C VAL A 113 3.82 14.94 15.89
N PRO A 114 3.53 16.18 16.29
CA PRO A 114 4.17 16.76 17.48
C PRO A 114 3.76 15.99 18.74
N ALA A 115 4.67 15.89 19.71
CA ALA A 115 4.41 15.15 20.96
C ALA A 115 3.14 15.61 21.70
N GLY A 116 2.80 16.90 21.62
CA GLY A 116 1.57 17.44 22.21
C GLY A 116 0.27 16.89 21.60
N ALA A 117 0.30 16.39 20.37
CA ALA A 117 -0.85 15.79 19.69
C ALA A 117 -0.99 14.27 19.95
N ARG A 118 -0.16 13.69 20.84
CA ARG A 118 -0.10 12.24 21.11
C ARG A 118 -1.45 11.61 21.40
N LEU A 119 -2.29 12.23 22.23
CA LEU A 119 -3.59 11.65 22.59
C LEU A 119 -4.54 11.61 21.39
N ALA A 120 -4.58 12.67 20.59
CA ALA A 120 -5.41 12.76 19.40
C ALA A 120 -5.01 11.74 18.33
N VAL A 121 -3.70 11.59 18.06
CA VAL A 121 -3.24 10.60 17.08
C VAL A 121 -3.48 9.17 17.55
N LEU A 122 -3.32 8.88 18.84
CA LEU A 122 -3.61 7.55 19.38
C LEU A 122 -5.09 7.20 19.28
N GLN A 123 -5.98 8.18 19.45
CA GLN A 123 -7.40 7.99 19.23
C GLN A 123 -7.69 7.61 17.76
N ALA A 124 -7.15 8.35 16.79
CA ALA A 124 -7.32 8.04 15.36
C ALA A 124 -6.76 6.65 14.98
N VAL A 125 -5.60 6.29 15.53
CA VAL A 125 -4.98 4.95 15.36
C VAL A 125 -5.88 3.85 15.92
N ASN A 126 -6.42 4.03 17.13
CA ASN A 126 -7.30 3.06 17.76
C ASN A 126 -8.63 2.91 17.01
N ASP A 127 -9.20 4.02 16.55
CA ASP A 127 -10.44 4.04 15.79
C ASP A 127 -10.25 3.30 14.44
N TRP A 128 -9.14 3.54 13.75
CA TRP A 128 -8.81 2.81 12.53
C TRP A 128 -8.70 1.30 12.76
N ASN A 129 -7.86 0.88 13.73
CA ASN A 129 -7.64 -0.53 14.05
C ASN A 129 -8.91 -1.23 14.55
N ARG A 130 -9.85 -0.51 15.16
CA ARG A 130 -11.13 -1.06 15.62
C ARG A 130 -12.11 -1.28 14.46
N GLU A 131 -12.10 -0.39 13.47
CA GLU A 131 -13.11 -0.37 12.40
C GLU A 131 -12.69 -1.14 11.15
N ARG A 132 -11.39 -1.40 10.97
CA ARG A 132 -10.84 -1.98 9.74
C ARG A 132 -9.93 -3.15 10.05
N VAL A 133 -10.02 -4.18 9.21
CA VAL A 133 -9.13 -5.35 9.28
C VAL A 133 -7.70 -4.99 8.87
N TRP A 134 -7.55 -4.11 7.87
CA TRP A 134 -6.25 -3.70 7.34
C TRP A 134 -6.16 -2.20 7.09
N PRO A 135 -4.95 -1.63 7.19
CA PRO A 135 -3.75 -2.19 7.81
C PRO A 135 -3.83 -2.12 9.35
N LYS A 136 -2.91 -2.81 10.04
CA LYS A 136 -2.58 -2.48 11.43
C LYS A 136 -1.81 -1.16 11.43
N VAL A 137 -2.23 -0.21 12.26
CA VAL A 137 -1.58 1.11 12.36
C VAL A 137 -1.06 1.38 13.77
N TYR A 138 0.03 2.14 13.86
CA TYR A 138 0.66 2.48 15.14
C TYR A 138 1.55 3.73 15.02
N VAL A 139 1.89 4.31 16.18
CA VAL A 139 2.85 5.40 16.31
C VAL A 139 4.16 4.91 16.92
N ARG A 140 5.28 5.51 16.53
CA ARG A 140 6.58 5.35 17.19
C ARG A 140 7.20 6.72 17.47
N PRO A 141 7.93 6.90 18.58
CA PRO A 141 8.77 8.08 18.76
C PRO A 141 9.87 8.13 17.69
N GLU A 142 10.04 9.31 17.09
CA GLU A 142 11.15 9.65 16.19
C GLU A 142 11.66 11.04 16.58
N GLY A 143 12.80 11.09 17.29
CA GLY A 143 13.28 12.31 17.93
C GLY A 143 12.27 12.83 18.96
N ASP A 144 11.97 14.13 18.91
CA ASP A 144 10.98 14.78 19.78
C ASP A 144 9.53 14.65 19.28
N ASN A 145 9.32 13.96 18.15
CA ASN A 145 8.02 13.80 17.51
C ASN A 145 7.58 12.34 17.47
N LEU A 146 6.40 12.11 16.92
CA LEU A 146 5.83 10.79 16.65
C LEU A 146 5.74 10.59 15.14
N ALA A 147 6.09 9.39 14.69
CA ALA A 147 5.91 8.93 13.33
C ALA A 147 4.80 7.87 13.26
N LEU A 148 4.06 7.88 12.16
CA LEU A 148 2.94 6.97 11.91
C LEU A 148 3.34 5.87 10.94
N TYR A 149 2.96 4.66 11.30
CA TYR A 149 3.21 3.46 10.51
C TYR A 149 1.91 2.72 10.26
N ALA A 150 1.88 2.05 9.12
CA ALA A 150 0.83 1.13 8.73
C ALA A 150 1.48 -0.13 8.18
N GLU A 151 1.01 -1.31 8.58
CA GLU A 151 1.55 -2.56 8.08
C GLU A 151 0.45 -3.60 7.79
N VAL A 152 0.64 -4.33 6.70
CA VAL A 152 -0.05 -5.59 6.41
C VAL A 152 1.01 -6.67 6.40
N SER A 153 0.79 -7.74 7.17
CA SER A 153 1.69 -8.90 7.23
C SER A 153 0.89 -10.16 6.93
N VAL A 154 1.44 -11.01 6.07
CA VAL A 154 0.84 -12.30 5.74
C VAL A 154 1.92 -13.36 5.81
N ASP A 155 1.62 -14.41 6.55
CA ASP A 155 2.44 -15.61 6.64
C ASP A 155 2.21 -16.49 5.40
N PHE A 156 3.31 -16.78 4.70
CA PHE A 156 3.38 -17.65 3.54
C PHE A 156 4.38 -18.79 3.79
N GLU A 157 4.36 -19.40 4.99
CA GLU A 157 5.15 -20.60 5.35
C GLU A 157 5.14 -21.69 4.27
N HIS A 158 4.01 -21.88 3.58
CA HIS A 158 3.87 -22.87 2.50
C HIS A 158 4.02 -22.29 1.08
N GLY A 159 4.58 -21.09 0.99
CA GLY A 159 4.74 -20.33 -0.24
C GLY A 159 3.49 -19.54 -0.66
N ALA A 160 3.69 -18.68 -1.66
CA ALA A 160 2.65 -17.86 -2.26
C ALA A 160 2.62 -18.04 -3.78
N THR A 161 1.44 -17.98 -4.40
CA THR A 161 1.33 -17.71 -5.83
C THR A 161 1.68 -16.25 -6.14
N ASP A 162 1.99 -15.94 -7.40
CA ASP A 162 2.26 -14.55 -7.78
C ASP A 162 1.03 -13.64 -7.61
N GLU A 163 -0.17 -14.20 -7.78
CA GLU A 163 -1.42 -13.47 -7.51
C GLU A 163 -1.61 -13.16 -6.03
N GLN A 164 -1.30 -14.11 -5.13
CA GLN A 164 -1.38 -13.89 -3.69
C GLN A 164 -0.37 -12.83 -3.23
N LEU A 165 0.88 -12.92 -3.72
CA LEU A 165 1.90 -11.92 -3.44
C LEU A 165 1.44 -10.53 -3.94
N ALA A 166 0.97 -10.45 -5.18
CA ALA A 166 0.51 -9.19 -5.77
C ALA A 166 -0.70 -8.60 -5.02
N ALA A 167 -1.62 -9.45 -4.57
CA ALA A 167 -2.77 -9.04 -3.77
C ALA A 167 -2.33 -8.48 -2.40
N THR A 168 -1.40 -9.14 -1.71
CA THR A 168 -0.85 -8.67 -0.44
C THR A 168 -0.14 -7.33 -0.60
N VAL A 169 0.70 -7.19 -1.64
CA VAL A 169 1.39 -5.92 -1.94
C VAL A 169 0.39 -4.80 -2.23
N SER A 170 -0.61 -5.07 -3.08
CA SER A 170 -1.63 -4.08 -3.42
C SER A 170 -2.47 -3.68 -2.20
N CYS A 171 -2.87 -4.66 -1.39
CA CYS A 171 -3.61 -4.43 -0.14
C CYS A 171 -2.81 -3.52 0.80
N GLY A 172 -1.55 -3.86 1.07
CA GLY A 172 -0.68 -3.09 1.95
C GLY A 172 -0.49 -1.66 1.47
N LEU A 173 -0.17 -1.45 0.19
CA LEU A 173 0.03 -0.12 -0.38
C LEU A 173 -1.24 0.74 -0.33
N VAL A 174 -2.36 0.21 -0.83
CA VAL A 174 -3.61 0.96 -0.97
C VAL A 174 -4.20 1.30 0.39
N THR A 175 -4.31 0.31 1.29
CA THR A 175 -4.98 0.51 2.58
C THR A 175 -4.13 1.36 3.53
N SER A 176 -2.79 1.27 3.47
CA SER A 176 -1.89 2.19 4.20
C SER A 176 -1.99 3.62 3.69
N SER A 177 -2.06 3.80 2.37
CA SER A 177 -2.21 5.13 1.77
C SER A 177 -3.54 5.78 2.12
N GLN A 178 -4.62 4.98 2.27
CA GLN A 178 -5.90 5.46 2.78
C GLN A 178 -5.78 5.97 4.22
N PHE A 179 -5.15 5.20 5.12
CA PHE A 179 -4.92 5.64 6.49
C PHE A 179 -4.12 6.95 6.55
N PHE A 180 -3.02 7.01 5.80
CA PHE A 180 -2.17 8.20 5.73
C PHE A 180 -2.90 9.41 5.18
N SER A 181 -3.76 9.23 4.18
CA SER A 181 -4.63 10.30 3.66
C SER A 181 -5.62 10.78 4.73
N THR A 182 -6.23 9.86 5.48
CA THR A 182 -7.15 10.20 6.58
C THR A 182 -6.47 11.04 7.65
N VAL A 183 -5.27 10.64 8.11
CA VAL A 183 -4.54 11.42 9.12
C VAL A 183 -4.01 12.74 8.56
N GLY A 184 -3.55 12.74 7.32
CA GLY A 184 -3.09 13.95 6.64
C GLY A 184 -4.18 15.02 6.56
N ALA A 185 -5.42 14.63 6.26
CA ALA A 185 -6.56 15.56 6.25
C ALA A 185 -6.93 16.11 7.64
N MET A 186 -6.57 15.43 8.72
CA MET A 186 -6.81 15.86 10.10
C MET A 186 -5.69 16.76 10.66
N THR A 187 -4.54 16.84 9.98
CA THR A 187 -3.35 17.55 10.47
C THR A 187 -3.22 18.90 9.78
N PRO A 188 -3.29 20.04 10.50
CA PRO A 188 -3.01 21.35 9.91
C PRO A 188 -1.56 21.41 9.42
N GLY A 189 -1.35 21.70 8.13
CA GLY A 189 0.00 21.78 7.53
C GLY A 189 0.59 20.45 7.05
N GLY A 190 -0.24 19.44 6.74
CA GLY A 190 0.20 18.30 5.91
C GLY A 190 0.79 18.78 4.58
N PRO A 191 1.62 17.96 3.88
CA PRO A 191 2.30 18.42 2.66
C PRO A 191 1.26 19.05 1.72
N GLU A 192 1.41 20.36 1.48
CA GLU A 192 0.58 21.07 0.54
C GLU A 192 0.67 20.31 -0.79
N HIS A 193 -0.45 19.75 -1.21
CA HIS A 193 -0.64 19.56 -2.63
C HIS A 193 -0.75 20.97 -3.19
N ASP A 194 0.37 21.51 -3.68
CA ASP A 194 0.41 22.75 -4.45
C ASP A 194 -0.54 22.59 -5.64
N ASP A 195 -1.79 23.02 -5.45
CA ASP A 195 -2.78 23.18 -6.51
C ASP A 195 -2.30 24.33 -7.38
N LEU A 196 -1.49 24.01 -8.39
CA LEU A 196 -1.17 24.94 -9.46
C LEU A 196 -2.39 25.09 -10.37
N SER A 197 -3.01 26.27 -10.24
CA SER A 197 -3.96 26.96 -11.15
C SER A 197 -3.90 26.53 -12.61
#